data_AF-G2JBT2-F1
#
_entry.id   AF-G2JBT2-F1
#
_cell.length_a   1.000
_cell.length_b   1.000
_cell.length_c   1.000
_cell.angle_alpha   90.00
_cell.angle_beta   90.00
_cell.angle_gamma   90.00
#
_symmetry.space_group_name_H-M   'P 1'
#
loop_
_entity.id
_entity.type
_entity.pdbx_description
1 polymer ?
#
loop_
_entity_poly.entity_id
_entity_poly.type
_entity_poly.pdbx_seq_one_letter_code
_entity_poly.pdbx_strand_id
1 'polypeptide(L)'
;MRSKQDFVLTDRNGKQVPQKVGLAPIQRDGFEYEMTVVLDIEQDRHLATVSKDRTRLFSDSTPEPITEQTGCQLVEWLEAGANLITIDERNRLLALLDDAELSSIKFCEKYGLSHVSELPQDTLNEAMDAIAEFRRKKQAMHASPSEPVNLTQIEQKEAA
;
A
#
# COMPACT_ATOMS: atom_id res chain seq x y z
N MET A 1 -18.65 -21.92 -9.91
CA MET A 1 -18.00 -23.23 -10.15
C MET A 1 -18.88 -24.04 -11.10
N ARG A 2 -18.32 -24.65 -12.15
CA ARG A 2 -19.11 -25.50 -13.06
C ARG A 2 -19.25 -26.88 -12.44
N SER A 3 -20.49 -27.31 -12.27
CA SER A 3 -20.80 -28.59 -11.66
C SER A 3 -21.48 -29.49 -12.70
N LYS A 4 -21.04 -30.76 -12.81
CA LYS A 4 -21.66 -31.75 -13.71
C LYS A 4 -22.62 -32.63 -12.93
N GLN A 5 -23.89 -32.64 -13.32
CA GLN A 5 -24.94 -33.43 -12.65
C GLN A 5 -24.65 -34.92 -12.77
N ASP A 6 -24.42 -35.57 -11.62
CA ASP A 6 -24.44 -37.02 -11.48
C ASP A 6 -25.70 -37.46 -10.73
N PHE A 7 -26.27 -38.56 -11.18
CA PHE A 7 -27.42 -39.22 -10.57
C PHE A 7 -27.00 -40.62 -10.15
N VAL A 8 -27.22 -41.00 -8.90
CA VAL A 8 -26.97 -42.37 -8.42
C VAL A 8 -28.31 -43.02 -8.14
N LEU A 9 -28.53 -44.21 -8.71
CA LEU A 9 -29.71 -45.02 -8.44
C LEU A 9 -29.57 -45.61 -7.05
N THR A 10 -30.43 -45.20 -6.13
CA THR A 10 -30.43 -45.68 -4.75
C THR A 10 -31.64 -46.56 -4.54
N ASP A 11 -31.46 -47.74 -3.94
CA ASP A 11 -32.57 -48.64 -3.65
C ASP A 11 -33.31 -48.16 -2.40
N ARG A 12 -34.60 -47.84 -2.55
CA ARG A 12 -35.53 -47.68 -1.44
C ARG A 12 -36.65 -48.69 -1.63
N ASN A 13 -36.71 -49.69 -0.75
CA ASN A 13 -37.75 -50.72 -0.73
C ASN A 13 -37.84 -51.52 -2.05
N GLY A 14 -36.71 -51.90 -2.64
CA GLY A 14 -36.66 -52.75 -3.85
C GLY A 14 -37.05 -52.03 -5.14
N LYS A 15 -37.21 -50.70 -5.12
CA LYS A 15 -37.36 -49.86 -6.31
C LYS A 15 -36.17 -48.92 -6.42
N GLN A 16 -35.52 -48.93 -7.58
CA GLN A 16 -34.45 -47.98 -7.88
C GLN A 16 -35.02 -46.58 -8.07
N VAL A 17 -34.66 -45.65 -7.19
CA VAL A 17 -35.02 -44.24 -7.29
C VAL A 17 -33.75 -43.44 -7.60
N PRO A 18 -33.73 -42.61 -8.66
CA PRO A 18 -32.59 -41.74 -8.92
C PRO A 18 -32.48 -40.71 -7.79
N GLN A 19 -31.39 -40.76 -7.03
CA GLN A 19 -31.06 -39.77 -6.02
C GLN A 19 -29.96 -38.87 -6.57
N LYS A 20 -30.23 -37.55 -6.58
CA LYS A 20 -29.27 -36.54 -6.97
C LYS A 20 -28.23 -36.38 -5.86
N VAL A 21 -27.11 -37.09 -5.99
CA VAL A 21 -25.93 -36.87 -5.14
C VAL A 21 -25.14 -35.70 -5.71
N GLY A 22 -24.81 -34.72 -4.86
CA GLY A 22 -24.18 -33.48 -5.27
C GLY A 22 -22.82 -33.70 -5.95
N LEU A 23 -22.77 -33.41 -7.25
CA LEU A 23 -21.78 -32.59 -7.95
C LEU A 23 -20.36 -32.56 -7.35
N ALA A 24 -19.45 -33.40 -7.84
CA ALA A 24 -18.02 -33.11 -7.69
C ALA A 24 -17.69 -31.84 -8.50
N PRO A 25 -17.12 -30.80 -7.87
CA PRO A 25 -16.81 -29.57 -8.56
C PRO A 25 -15.71 -29.78 -9.60
N ILE A 26 -15.94 -29.37 -10.86
CA ILE A 26 -14.91 -29.40 -11.89
C ILE A 26 -14.07 -28.13 -11.73
N GLN A 27 -12.93 -28.28 -11.07
CA GLN A 27 -11.97 -27.21 -10.85
C GLN A 27 -10.58 -27.71 -11.19
N ARG A 28 -9.73 -26.80 -11.68
CA ARG A 28 -8.32 -27.12 -11.91
C ARG A 28 -7.70 -27.48 -10.56
N ASP A 29 -6.92 -28.54 -10.54
CA ASP A 29 -6.20 -28.97 -9.35
C ASP A 29 -5.34 -27.82 -8.79
N GLY A 30 -5.38 -27.67 -7.47
CA GLY A 30 -4.67 -26.62 -6.74
C GLY A 30 -5.22 -25.19 -6.85
N PHE A 31 -6.36 -24.94 -7.52
CA PHE A 31 -6.95 -23.58 -7.59
C PHE A 31 -7.18 -22.94 -6.21
N GLU A 32 -7.54 -23.75 -5.22
CA GLU A 32 -7.77 -23.26 -3.86
C GLU A 32 -6.54 -22.55 -3.28
N TYR A 33 -5.32 -22.96 -3.65
CA TYR A 33 -4.08 -22.33 -3.17
C TYR A 33 -3.87 -20.92 -3.70
N GLU A 34 -4.55 -20.53 -4.78
CA GLU A 34 -4.46 -19.19 -5.40
C GLU A 34 -5.39 -18.18 -4.74
N MET A 35 -6.37 -18.63 -3.96
CA MET A 35 -7.34 -17.76 -3.31
C MET A 35 -6.80 -17.27 -1.95
N THR A 36 -6.95 -15.98 -1.65
CA THR A 36 -6.62 -15.43 -0.31
C THR A 36 -7.75 -15.65 0.69
N VAL A 37 -8.99 -15.45 0.25
CA VAL A 37 -10.22 -15.64 1.02
C VAL A 37 -11.22 -16.44 0.17
N VAL A 38 -11.93 -17.37 0.80
CA VAL A 38 -13.03 -18.14 0.19
C VAL A 38 -14.24 -18.08 1.12
N LEU A 39 -15.38 -17.67 0.57
CA LEU A 39 -16.66 -17.57 1.26
C LEU A 39 -17.67 -18.52 0.61
N ASP A 40 -18.31 -19.35 1.42
CA ASP A 40 -19.39 -20.24 1.03
C ASP A 40 -20.73 -19.61 1.37
N ILE A 41 -21.58 -19.41 0.36
CA ILE A 41 -22.88 -18.75 0.52
C ILE A 41 -23.98 -19.80 0.57
N GLU A 42 -24.71 -19.83 1.69
CA GLU A 42 -25.91 -20.65 1.84
C GLU A 42 -27.01 -20.18 0.89
N GLN A 43 -27.60 -21.11 0.13
CA GLN A 43 -28.56 -20.78 -0.94
C GLN A 43 -29.86 -20.13 -0.42
N ASP A 44 -30.38 -20.60 0.72
CA ASP A 44 -31.71 -20.20 1.19
C ASP A 44 -31.70 -18.89 1.99
N ARG A 45 -30.63 -18.64 2.77
CA ARG A 45 -30.51 -17.47 3.65
C ARG A 45 -29.49 -16.44 3.16
N HIS A 46 -28.73 -16.75 2.11
CA HIS A 46 -27.65 -15.91 1.60
C HIS A 46 -26.60 -15.53 2.65
N LEU A 47 -26.39 -16.39 3.64
CA LEU A 47 -25.37 -16.22 4.68
C LEU A 47 -24.04 -16.76 4.16
N ALA A 48 -22.99 -15.97 4.28
CA ALA A 48 -21.63 -16.38 3.98
C ALA A 48 -20.98 -17.00 5.20
N THR A 49 -20.32 -18.14 5.00
CA THR A 49 -19.41 -18.77 5.96
C THR A 49 -18.02 -18.80 5.34
N VAL A 50 -16.98 -18.65 6.16
CA VAL A 50 -15.61 -18.60 5.69
C VAL A 50 -15.02 -20.01 5.67
N SER A 51 -14.63 -20.50 4.48
CA SER A 51 -13.89 -21.77 4.34
C SER A 51 -12.39 -21.59 4.29
N LYS A 52 -11.92 -20.40 3.88
CA LYS A 52 -10.50 -20.04 3.89
C LYS A 52 -10.34 -18.54 4.13
N ASP A 53 -9.44 -18.17 5.02
CA ASP A 53 -9.10 -16.78 5.28
C ASP A 53 -7.62 -16.62 5.67
N ARG A 54 -6.82 -16.01 4.79
CA ARG A 54 -5.43 -15.62 5.09
C ARG A 54 -5.30 -14.17 5.57
N THR A 55 -6.38 -13.41 5.57
CA THR A 55 -6.44 -12.00 5.99
C THR A 55 -6.67 -11.86 7.50
N ARG A 56 -7.25 -12.89 8.12
CA ARG A 56 -7.76 -12.90 9.51
C ARG A 56 -8.91 -11.93 9.77
N LEU A 57 -9.50 -11.35 8.73
CA LEU A 57 -10.63 -10.43 8.85
C LEU A 57 -11.93 -11.15 9.25
N PHE A 58 -12.09 -12.41 8.84
CA PHE A 58 -13.36 -13.13 8.91
C PHE A 58 -13.26 -14.46 9.67
N SER A 59 -12.09 -14.76 10.24
CA SER A 59 -11.81 -16.07 10.84
C SER A 59 -12.69 -16.43 12.05
N ASP A 60 -13.28 -15.44 12.71
CA ASP A 60 -14.19 -15.59 13.86
C ASP A 60 -15.62 -15.09 13.56
N SER A 61 -15.95 -14.78 12.31
CA SER A 61 -17.27 -14.23 12.00
C SER A 61 -18.35 -15.31 12.07
N THR A 62 -19.47 -14.96 12.72
CA THR A 62 -20.70 -15.75 12.59
C THR A 62 -21.22 -15.64 11.16
N PRO A 63 -21.91 -16.67 10.62
CA PRO A 63 -22.45 -16.60 9.28
C PRO A 63 -23.33 -15.37 9.07
N GLU A 64 -22.94 -14.52 8.13
CA GLU A 64 -23.57 -13.21 7.89
C GLU A 64 -23.73 -12.94 6.39
N PRO A 65 -24.70 -12.10 5.97
CA PRO A 65 -24.81 -11.70 4.58
C PRO A 65 -23.58 -10.91 4.12
N ILE A 66 -23.13 -11.13 2.89
CA ILE A 66 -22.11 -10.26 2.27
C ILE A 66 -22.73 -8.89 2.03
N THR A 67 -22.06 -7.84 2.51
CA THR A 67 -22.48 -6.44 2.33
C THR A 67 -21.35 -5.63 1.69
N GLU A 68 -21.62 -4.36 1.37
CA GLU A 68 -20.61 -3.41 0.90
C GLU A 68 -19.44 -3.30 1.91
N GLN A 69 -19.73 -3.38 3.21
CA GLN A 69 -18.72 -3.31 4.27
C GLN A 69 -17.68 -4.44 4.15
N THR A 70 -18.08 -5.63 3.72
CA THR A 70 -17.15 -6.76 3.48
C THR A 70 -16.12 -6.37 2.42
N GLY A 71 -16.55 -5.65 1.37
CA GLY A 71 -15.66 -5.12 0.33
C GLY A 71 -14.71 -4.05 0.87
N CYS A 72 -15.22 -3.12 1.69
CA CYS A 72 -14.40 -2.09 2.34
C CYS A 72 -13.29 -2.71 3.21
N GLN A 73 -13.60 -3.72 4.03
CA GLN A 73 -12.62 -4.40 4.87
C GLN A 73 -11.53 -5.10 4.04
N LEU A 74 -11.91 -5.70 2.90
CA LEU A 74 -10.95 -6.32 1.98
C LEU A 74 -10.02 -5.29 1.33
N VAL A 75 -10.57 -4.15 0.88
CA VAL A 75 -9.77 -3.05 0.31
C VAL A 75 -8.83 -2.48 1.36
N GLU A 76 -9.32 -2.19 2.55
CA GLU A 76 -8.50 -1.69 3.66
C GLU A 76 -7.36 -2.66 3.98
N TRP A 77 -7.61 -3.97 4.01
CA TRP A 77 -6.56 -4.96 4.21
C TRP A 77 -5.56 -5.06 3.06
N LEU A 78 -6.02 -4.94 1.81
CA LEU A 78 -5.15 -4.91 0.63
C LEU A 78 -4.23 -3.68 0.66
N GLU A 79 -4.77 -2.53 1.09
CA GLU A 79 -4.05 -1.25 1.18
C GLU A 79 -3.22 -1.12 2.46
N ALA A 80 -3.57 -1.86 3.52
CA ALA A 80 -2.77 -1.97 4.75
C ALA A 80 -1.41 -2.63 4.50
N GLY A 81 -1.23 -3.26 3.33
CA GLY A 81 0.07 -3.63 2.78
C GLY A 81 0.90 -2.40 2.44
N ALA A 82 1.36 -1.69 3.48
CA ALA A 82 2.31 -0.59 3.45
C ALA A 82 2.01 0.45 2.35
N ASN A 83 1.18 1.46 2.65
CA ASN A 83 1.09 2.72 1.88
C ASN A 83 2.40 3.52 2.01
N LEU A 84 3.51 2.88 1.67
CA LEU A 84 4.86 3.35 1.80
C LEU A 84 5.42 3.65 0.42
N ILE A 85 6.44 4.50 0.40
CA ILE A 85 7.12 4.83 -0.84
C ILE A 85 7.72 3.61 -1.52
N THR A 86 7.65 3.59 -2.84
CA THR A 86 8.32 2.56 -3.64
C THR A 86 9.84 2.64 -3.48
N ILE A 87 10.53 1.56 -3.89
CA ILE A 87 12.00 1.49 -3.88
C ILE A 87 12.63 2.62 -4.70
N ASP A 88 12.03 2.95 -5.85
CA ASP A 88 12.53 3.99 -6.75
C ASP A 88 12.33 5.39 -6.16
N GLU A 89 11.18 5.65 -5.53
CA GLU A 89 10.90 6.91 -4.84
C GLU A 89 11.80 7.11 -3.63
N ARG A 90 12.04 6.04 -2.85
CA ARG A 90 13.03 6.06 -1.77
C ARG A 90 14.42 6.43 -2.27
N ASN A 91 14.89 5.82 -3.35
CA ASN A 91 16.20 6.11 -3.92
C ASN A 91 16.29 7.57 -4.39
N ARG A 92 15.23 8.08 -5.01
CA ARG A 92 15.12 9.49 -5.40
C ARG A 92 15.18 10.41 -4.20
N LEU A 93 14.47 10.08 -3.12
CA LEU A 93 14.45 10.88 -1.90
C LEU A 93 15.84 10.92 -1.24
N LEU A 94 16.53 9.78 -1.18
CA LEU A 94 17.90 9.70 -0.68
C LEU A 94 18.87 10.57 -1.50
N ALA A 95 18.74 10.56 -2.83
CA ALA A 95 19.55 11.42 -3.70
C ALA A 95 19.25 12.92 -3.47
N LEU A 96 17.99 13.30 -3.25
CA LEU A 96 17.62 14.67 -2.93
C LEU A 96 18.13 15.13 -1.56
N LEU A 97 18.12 14.23 -0.57
CA LEU A 97 18.69 14.50 0.75
C LEU A 97 20.20 14.74 0.65
N ASP A 98 20.92 13.90 -0.11
CA ASP A 98 22.36 14.06 -0.33
C ASP A 98 22.70 15.37 -1.05
N ASP A 99 21.99 15.70 -2.13
CA ASP A 99 22.14 16.96 -2.89
C ASP A 99 21.77 18.22 -2.07
N ALA A 100 20.88 18.07 -1.07
CA ALA A 100 20.58 19.14 -0.11
C ALA A 100 21.56 19.16 1.09
N GLU A 101 22.49 18.21 1.17
CA GLU A 101 23.36 17.90 2.31
C GLU A 101 22.56 17.72 3.62
N LEU A 102 21.41 17.08 3.52
CA LEU A 102 20.55 16.71 4.64
C LEU A 102 20.87 15.28 5.09
N SER A 103 20.98 15.10 6.41
CA SER A 103 21.09 13.78 7.00
C SER A 103 19.76 13.03 6.90
N SER A 104 19.79 11.82 6.35
CA SER A 104 18.64 10.91 6.32
C SER A 104 18.11 10.57 7.71
N ILE A 105 18.97 10.52 8.72
CA ILE A 105 18.58 10.29 10.12
C ILE A 105 17.70 11.44 10.63
N LYS A 106 18.14 12.69 10.42
CA LYS A 106 17.36 13.88 10.82
C LYS A 106 16.05 14.00 10.05
N PHE A 107 16.04 13.57 8.79
CA PHE A 107 14.81 13.45 8.01
C PHE A 107 13.85 12.46 8.66
N CYS A 108 14.31 11.24 8.96
CA CYS A 108 13.52 10.22 9.63
C CYS A 108 12.98 10.70 10.98
N GLU A 109 13.80 11.36 11.81
CA GLU A 109 13.36 11.96 13.09
C GLU A 109 12.23 12.99 12.90
N LYS A 110 12.33 13.86 11.89
CA LYS A 110 11.29 14.87 11.60
C LYS A 110 9.95 14.25 11.23
N TYR A 111 9.96 13.15 10.49
CA TYR A 111 8.75 12.46 10.03
C TYR A 111 8.31 11.32 10.97
N GLY A 112 9.01 11.09 12.08
CA GLY A 112 8.69 10.01 13.02
C GLY A 112 8.91 8.61 12.47
N LEU A 113 9.87 8.45 11.55
CA LEU A 113 10.14 7.20 10.81
C LEU A 113 11.40 6.50 11.36
N SER A 114 11.44 5.17 11.28
CA SER A 114 12.67 4.42 11.59
C SER A 114 13.61 4.38 10.39
N HIS A 115 13.05 4.35 9.18
CA HIS A 115 13.79 4.34 7.93
C HIS A 115 13.06 5.15 6.86
N VAL A 116 13.80 5.68 5.88
CA VAL A 116 13.23 6.51 4.79
C VAL A 116 12.17 5.74 3.97
N SER A 117 12.30 4.42 3.87
CA SER A 117 11.32 3.56 3.19
C SER A 117 9.96 3.48 3.90
N GLU A 118 9.87 3.92 5.16
CA GLU A 118 8.62 3.96 5.92
C GLU A 118 7.84 5.26 5.71
N LEU A 119 8.33 6.15 4.83
CA LEU A 119 7.58 7.35 4.49
C LEU A 119 6.27 6.96 3.81
N PRO A 120 5.11 7.48 4.26
CA PRO A 120 3.85 7.24 3.58
C PRO A 120 3.80 7.87 2.19
N GLN A 121 3.22 7.17 1.22
CA GLN A 121 3.13 7.64 -0.17
C GLN A 121 2.42 9.00 -0.29
N ASP A 122 1.38 9.22 0.51
CA ASP A 122 0.59 10.45 0.49
C ASP A 122 1.40 11.69 0.89
N THR A 123 2.46 11.50 1.68
CA THR A 123 3.33 12.56 2.19
C THR A 123 4.59 12.77 1.34
N LEU A 124 4.82 11.92 0.32
CA LEU A 124 6.05 11.93 -0.48
C LEU A 124 6.28 13.27 -1.19
N ASN A 125 5.25 13.82 -1.84
CA ASN A 125 5.36 15.08 -2.57
C ASN A 125 5.70 16.25 -1.63
N GLU A 126 5.03 16.31 -0.47
CA GLU A 126 5.32 17.32 0.55
C GLU A 126 6.76 17.22 1.06
N ALA A 127 7.24 16.01 1.32
CA ALA A 127 8.62 15.78 1.74
C ALA A 127 9.64 16.22 0.68
N MET A 128 9.39 15.91 -0.60
CA MET A 128 10.23 16.34 -1.72
C MET A 128 10.27 17.87 -1.87
N ASP A 129 9.12 18.53 -1.77
CA ASP A 129 9.01 19.98 -1.86
C ASP A 129 9.73 20.67 -0.70
N ALA A 130 9.58 20.16 0.51
CA ALA A 130 10.28 20.67 1.69
C ALA A 130 11.81 20.58 1.55
N ILE A 131 12.33 19.49 0.99
CA ILE A 131 13.77 19.33 0.72
C ILE A 131 14.23 20.34 -0.36
N ALA A 132 13.45 20.50 -1.42
CA ALA A 132 13.75 21.45 -2.49
C ALA A 132 13.76 22.91 -1.99
N GLU A 133 12.81 23.29 -1.14
CA GLU A 133 12.80 24.60 -0.50
C GLU A 133 14.00 24.84 0.41
N PHE A 134 14.36 23.84 1.23
CA PHE A 134 15.52 23.93 2.10
C PHE A 134 16.79 24.17 1.29
N ARG A 135 16.98 23.40 0.21
CA ARG A 135 18.12 23.55 -0.70
C ARG A 135 18.19 24.97 -1.29
N ARG A 136 17.06 25.50 -1.78
CA ARG A 136 17.00 26.86 -2.34
C ARG A 136 17.37 27.93 -1.30
N LYS A 137 16.84 27.82 -0.07
CA LYS A 137 17.17 28.74 1.04
C LYS A 137 18.66 28.68 1.38
N LYS A 138 19.24 27.49 1.45
CA LYS A 138 20.67 27.30 1.72
C LYS A 138 21.55 27.90 0.61
N GLN A 139 21.20 27.69 -0.66
CA GLN A 139 21.91 28.27 -1.80
C GLN A 139 21.84 29.80 -1.82
N ALA A 140 20.67 30.39 -1.49
CA ALA A 140 20.51 31.84 -1.39
C ALA A 140 21.36 32.46 -0.26
N MET A 141 21.49 31.76 0.88
CA MET A 141 22.36 32.21 1.99
C MET A 141 23.84 32.17 1.62
N HIS A 142 24.30 31.12 0.92
CA HIS A 142 25.69 31.03 0.46
C HIS A 142 26.03 32.02 -0.66
N ALA A 143 25.04 32.51 -1.42
CA ALA A 143 25.23 33.47 -2.50
C ALA A 143 25.34 34.96 -2.05
N SER A 144 25.14 35.28 -0.76
CA SER A 144 25.29 36.64 -0.21
C SER A 144 26.39 36.69 0.86
N PRO A 145 27.67 36.71 0.44
CA PRO A 145 28.56 37.75 0.96
C PRO A 145 29.57 38.24 -0.11
N SER A 146 29.40 39.47 -0.60
CA SER A 146 30.51 40.25 -1.17
C SER A 146 30.42 41.69 -0.66
N GLU A 147 31.49 42.11 0.01
CA GLU A 147 31.68 43.28 0.88
C GLU A 147 31.29 44.67 0.32
N PRO A 148 31.05 45.67 1.20
CA PRO A 148 30.85 47.05 0.79
C PRO A 148 32.14 47.68 0.25
N VAL A 149 32.10 48.17 -0.99
CA VAL A 149 33.16 48.99 -1.57
C VAL A 149 33.23 50.31 -0.80
N ASN A 150 34.25 50.49 0.05
CA ASN A 150 34.62 51.78 0.61
C ASN A 150 35.78 52.36 -0.20
N LEU A 151 35.49 53.37 -1.04
CA LEU A 151 36.49 54.25 -1.65
C LEU A 151 36.22 55.70 -1.22
N THR A 152 36.50 55.99 0.05
CA THR A 152 36.92 57.33 0.47
C THR A 152 38.45 57.36 0.49
N GLN A 153 39.09 57.55 -0.67
CA GLN A 153 40.50 57.96 -0.82
C GLN A 153 40.89 58.09 -2.31
N ILE A 154 40.34 59.09 -3.01
CA ILE A 154 40.97 59.67 -4.21
C ILE A 154 40.78 61.19 -4.16
N GLU A 155 41.31 61.81 -3.10
CA GLU A 155 41.74 63.21 -3.16
C GLU A 155 43.22 63.20 -2.74
N GLN A 156 44.05 63.94 -3.48
CA GLN A 156 45.51 64.17 -3.29
C GLN A 156 46.49 63.29 -4.10
N LYS A 157 46.53 63.55 -5.41
CA LYS A 157 47.69 63.57 -6.35
C LYS A 157 47.04 63.48 -7.74
N GLU A 158 46.94 64.54 -8.53
CA GLU A 158 48.04 65.22 -9.20
C GLU A 158 47.66 66.68 -9.52
N ALA A 159 48.18 67.60 -8.72
CA ALA A 159 48.52 68.94 -9.17
C ALA A 159 50.03 69.09 -8.95
N ALA A 160 50.80 68.84 -10.01
CA ALA A 160 52.20 69.23 -10.16
C ALA A 160 52.56 69.16 -11.65
#